data_AF-A0A1X6ZCB0-F1
#
_entry.id   AF-A0A1X6ZCB0-F1
#
_cell.length_a   1.000
_cell.length_b   1.000
_cell.length_c   1.000
_cell.angle_alpha   90.00
_cell.angle_beta   90.00
_cell.angle_gamma   90.00
#
_symmetry.space_group_name_H-M   'P 1'
#
loop_
_entity.id
_entity.type
_entity.pdbx_description
1 polymer ?
#
loop_
_entity_poly.entity_id
_entity_poly.type
_entity_poly.pdbx_seq_one_letter_code
_entity_poly.pdbx_strand_id
1 'polypeptide(L)'
;MRARYSSFLPLIVCALIAGFAYGWSYTFKDVPPMLIRGFQPGAFPRLVAGIIIALSLIGLWQARHAGEDRPGALPREFHLSVLMLGLFGGLALIGDFLFALMIGCAGLAWCWGERRPLVLIGLGLVAPVAVVLFFDAAFQVRFPRGFLINLYYG
;
A
#
# COMPACT_ATOMS: atom_id res chain seq x y z
N MET A 1 -26.07 18.12 4.56
CA MET A 1 -25.44 18.05 3.21
C MET A 1 -23.95 17.64 3.21
N ARG A 2 -23.11 18.02 4.19
CA ARG A 2 -21.66 17.65 4.23
C ARG A 2 -21.36 16.14 4.31
N ALA A 3 -22.25 15.34 4.90
CA ALA A 3 -22.06 13.90 5.10
C ALA A 3 -22.15 13.06 3.81
N ARG A 4 -22.89 13.53 2.80
CA ARG A 4 -23.17 12.76 1.58
C ARG A 4 -21.95 12.63 0.65
N TYR A 5 -20.97 13.53 0.77
CA TYR A 5 -19.77 13.56 -0.10
C TYR A 5 -18.51 12.99 0.55
N SER A 6 -18.51 12.78 1.87
CA SER A 6 -17.31 12.39 2.63
C SER A 6 -16.76 11.03 2.18
N SER A 7 -17.64 10.07 1.89
CA SER A 7 -17.25 8.71 1.47
C SER A 7 -16.95 8.59 -0.03
N PHE A 8 -17.54 9.45 -0.87
CA PHE A 8 -17.30 9.44 -2.31
C PHE A 8 -15.94 10.05 -2.67
N LEU A 9 -15.55 11.12 -1.97
CA LEU A 9 -14.31 11.84 -2.24
C LEU A 9 -13.06 10.94 -2.21
N PRO A 10 -12.79 10.09 -1.20
CA PRO A 10 -11.62 9.24 -1.19
C PRO A 10 -11.65 8.19 -2.31
N LEU A 11 -12.81 7.62 -2.64
CA LEU A 11 -12.95 6.64 -3.73
C LEU A 11 -12.64 7.26 -5.09
N ILE A 12 -13.13 8.48 -5.34
CA ILE A 12 -12.84 9.23 -6.57
C ILE A 12 -11.36 9.57 -6.63
N VAL A 13 -10.77 10.06 -5.54
CA VAL A 13 -9.34 10.39 -5.47
C VAL A 13 -8.49 9.15 -5.74
N CYS A 14 -8.78 8.01 -5.11
CA CYS A 14 -8.09 6.75 -5.36
C CYS A 14 -8.20 6.30 -6.82
N ALA A 15 -9.41 6.37 -7.42
CA ALA A 15 -9.60 6.02 -8.82
C ALA A 15 -8.83 6.93 -9.78
N LEU A 16 -8.77 8.24 -9.51
CA LEU A 16 -8.02 9.20 -10.32
C LEU A 16 -6.51 8.97 -10.22
N ILE A 17 -5.99 8.79 -9.01
CA ILE A 17 -4.56 8.51 -8.79
C ILE A 17 -4.17 7.18 -9.46
N ALA A 18 -4.98 6.14 -9.29
CA ALA A 18 -4.74 4.84 -9.91
C ALA A 18 -4.86 4.90 -11.44
N GLY A 19 -5.83 5.64 -11.97
CA GLY A 19 -5.97 5.87 -13.41
C GLY A 19 -4.77 6.61 -14.00
N PHE A 20 -4.27 7.63 -13.31
CA PHE A 20 -3.04 8.33 -13.67
C PHE A 20 -1.83 7.38 -13.66
N ALA A 21 -1.65 6.61 -12.58
CA ALA A 21 -0.57 5.63 -12.47
C ALA A 21 -0.65 4.54 -13.56
N TYR A 22 -1.87 4.09 -13.90
CA TYR A 22 -2.11 3.14 -14.97
C TYR A 22 -1.70 3.72 -16.33
N GLY A 23 -2.09 4.95 -16.65
CA GLY A 23 -1.67 5.65 -17.86
C GLY A 23 -0.16 5.88 -17.92
N TRP A 24 0.43 6.29 -16.80
CA TRP A 24 1.87 6.53 -16.69
C TRP A 24 2.68 5.25 -16.91
N SER A 25 2.17 4.09 -16.49
CA SER A 25 2.84 2.79 -16.64
C SER A 25 3.11 2.38 -18.11
N TYR A 26 2.52 3.06 -19.10
CA TYR A 26 2.83 2.85 -20.52
C TYR A 26 4.12 3.54 -20.97
N THR A 27 4.63 4.50 -20.18
CA THR A 27 5.84 5.26 -20.51
C THR A 27 7.14 4.58 -20.02
N PHE A 28 7.03 3.50 -19.24
CA PHE A 28 8.18 2.73 -18.75
C PHE A 28 8.85 1.97 -19.91
N LYS A 29 9.92 2.56 -20.46
CA LYS A 29 10.75 1.99 -21.53
C LYS A 29 11.90 1.14 -21.01
N ASP A 30 12.51 1.55 -19.89
CA ASP A 30 13.63 0.86 -19.25
C ASP A 30 13.23 0.33 -17.89
N VAL A 31 13.71 -0.87 -17.58
CA VAL A 31 13.26 -1.65 -16.44
C VAL A 31 14.49 -2.16 -15.73
N PRO A 32 14.58 -1.99 -14.40
CA PRO A 32 15.60 -2.68 -13.64
C PRO A 32 15.51 -4.19 -13.93
N PRO A 33 16.63 -4.86 -14.23
CA PRO A 33 16.65 -6.30 -14.55
C PRO A 33 16.04 -7.18 -13.44
N MET A 34 15.89 -6.62 -12.24
CA MET A 34 15.18 -7.16 -11.08
C MET A 34 13.72 -7.55 -11.36
N LEU A 35 13.01 -6.86 -12.27
CA LEU A 35 11.60 -7.12 -12.60
C LEU A 35 11.41 -7.99 -13.84
N ILE A 36 12.48 -8.25 -14.61
CA ILE A 36 12.41 -8.96 -15.90
C ILE A 36 12.16 -10.47 -15.71
N ARG A 37 12.42 -11.01 -14.51
CA ARG A 37 12.14 -12.41 -14.18
C ARG A 37 10.80 -12.53 -13.44
N GLY A 38 9.72 -12.76 -14.19
CA GLY A 38 8.43 -13.22 -13.66
C GLY A 38 7.22 -12.34 -13.99
N PHE A 39 7.38 -11.03 -14.18
CA PHE A 39 6.30 -10.11 -14.58
C PHE A 39 6.78 -9.16 -15.68
N GLN A 40 5.92 -8.85 -16.67
CA GLN A 40 6.24 -7.79 -17.61
C GLN A 40 6.34 -6.45 -16.82
N PRO A 41 7.32 -5.59 -17.10
CA PRO A 41 7.62 -4.36 -16.36
C PRO A 41 6.43 -3.45 -16.02
N GLY A 42 5.53 -3.28 -17.00
CA GLY A 42 4.31 -2.52 -16.85
C GLY A 42 3.14 -3.33 -16.28
N ALA A 43 3.20 -4.67 -16.31
CA ALA A 43 2.08 -5.52 -15.90
C ALA A 43 1.82 -5.45 -14.40
N PHE A 44 2.85 -5.40 -13.55
CA PHE A 44 2.65 -5.34 -12.10
C PHE A 44 2.00 -4.02 -11.65
N PRO A 45 2.51 -2.82 -12.02
CA PRO A 45 1.81 -1.57 -11.73
C PRO A 45 0.40 -1.51 -12.29
N ARG A 46 0.18 -2.03 -13.51
CA ARG A 46 -1.15 -2.06 -14.16
C ARG A 46 -2.12 -2.97 -13.43
N LEU A 47 -1.67 -4.14 -12.95
CA LEU A 47 -2.49 -5.07 -12.18
C LEU A 47 -2.95 -4.41 -10.88
N VAL A 48 -2.02 -3.85 -10.11
CA VAL A 48 -2.33 -3.17 -8.84
C VAL A 48 -3.24 -1.97 -9.07
N ALA A 49 -2.91 -1.10 -10.04
CA ALA A 49 -3.75 0.05 -10.36
C ALA A 49 -5.14 -0.36 -10.87
N GLY A 50 -5.22 -1.41 -11.70
CA GLY A 50 -6.48 -1.98 -12.19
C GLY A 50 -7.35 -2.52 -11.05
N ILE A 51 -6.76 -3.22 -10.09
CA ILE A 51 -7.47 -3.69 -8.88
C ILE A 51 -7.97 -2.48 -8.07
N ILE A 52 -7.15 -1.45 -7.86
CA ILE A 52 -7.56 -0.25 -7.11
C ILE A 52 -8.72 0.46 -7.82
N ILE A 53 -8.67 0.59 -9.14
CA ILE A 53 -9.76 1.16 -9.94
C ILE A 53 -11.03 0.31 -9.78
N ALA A 54 -10.92 -1.01 -9.93
CA ALA A 54 -12.06 -1.92 -9.80
C ALA A 54 -12.70 -1.82 -8.40
N LEU A 55 -11.90 -1.87 -7.35
CA LEU A 55 -12.37 -1.72 -5.96
C LEU A 55 -12.99 -0.33 -5.72
N SER A 56 -12.42 0.72 -6.30
CA SER A 56 -12.97 2.08 -6.19
C SER A 56 -14.34 2.18 -6.89
N LEU A 57 -14.49 1.58 -8.07
CA LEU A 57 -15.76 1.54 -8.80
C LEU A 57 -16.82 0.72 -8.07
N ILE A 58 -16.45 -0.45 -7.53
CA ILE A 58 -17.34 -1.27 -6.69
C ILE A 58 -17.77 -0.48 -5.45
N GLY A 59 -16.82 0.19 -4.79
CA GLY A 59 -17.10 1.05 -3.64
C GLY A 59 -18.05 2.20 -3.99
N LEU A 60 -17.87 2.85 -5.15
CA LEU A 60 -18.78 3.90 -5.63
C LEU A 60 -20.17 3.35 -5.94
N TRP A 61 -20.24 2.16 -6.54
CA TRP A 61 -21.51 1.48 -6.82
C TRP A 61 -22.25 1.13 -5.53
N GLN A 62 -21.58 0.50 -4.56
CA GLN A 62 -22.16 0.23 -3.23
C GLN A 62 -22.57 1.53 -2.53
N ALA A 63 -21.70 2.55 -2.55
CA ALA A 63 -21.99 3.84 -1.96
C ALA A 63 -23.20 4.51 -2.60
N ARG A 64 -23.50 4.29 -3.89
CA ARG A 64 -24.74 4.78 -4.53
C ARG A 64 -25.99 4.00 -4.11
N HIS A 65 -25.86 2.69 -3.86
CA HIS A 65 -26.99 1.82 -3.49
C HIS A 65 -27.26 1.75 -1.97
N ALA A 66 -26.34 2.25 -1.13
CA ALA A 66 -26.40 2.17 0.34
C ALA A 66 -27.52 2.97 1.05
N GLY A 67 -28.55 3.45 0.34
CA GLY A 67 -29.72 4.08 0.98
C GLY A 67 -29.40 5.23 1.95
N GLU A 68 -30.18 5.32 3.03
CA GLU A 68 -29.98 6.29 4.13
C GLU A 68 -29.01 5.80 5.22
N ASP A 69 -28.65 4.51 5.24
CA ASP A 69 -27.71 3.88 6.19
C ASP A 69 -26.23 4.23 5.93
N ARG A 70 -25.97 5.40 5.32
CA ARG A 70 -24.62 5.83 4.99
C ARG A 70 -23.93 6.38 6.25
N PRO A 71 -22.76 5.85 6.65
CA PRO A 71 -21.98 6.45 7.72
C PRO A 71 -21.61 7.89 7.34
N GLY A 72 -21.99 8.85 8.20
CA GLY A 72 -21.96 10.28 7.83
C GLY A 72 -20.56 10.88 7.73
N ALA A 73 -19.63 10.45 8.57
CA ALA A 73 -18.23 10.89 8.58
C ALA A 73 -17.31 9.69 8.43
N LEU A 74 -16.16 9.92 7.77
CA LEU A 74 -15.10 8.91 7.71
C LEU A 74 -14.61 8.61 9.13
N PRO A 75 -14.41 7.33 9.47
CA PRO A 75 -13.89 6.93 10.77
C PRO A 75 -12.51 7.56 11.01
N ARG A 76 -12.17 7.83 12.27
CA ARG A 76 -10.86 8.38 12.64
C ARG A 76 -9.73 7.47 12.17
N GLU A 77 -9.99 6.17 12.18
CA GLU A 77 -9.11 5.09 11.73
C GLU A 77 -8.71 5.28 10.26
N PHE A 78 -9.59 5.79 9.40
CA PHE A 78 -9.27 6.10 8.01
C PHE A 78 -8.20 7.20 7.92
N HIS A 79 -8.40 8.31 8.63
CA HIS A 79 -7.45 9.43 8.63
C HIS A 79 -6.09 9.02 9.21
N LEU A 80 -6.09 8.21 10.27
CA LEU A 80 -4.88 7.64 10.84
C LEU A 80 -4.16 6.73 9.85
N SER A 81 -4.89 5.90 9.11
CA SER A 81 -4.31 5.01 8.09
C SER A 81 -3.68 5.80 6.94
N VAL A 82 -4.33 6.88 6.48
CA VAL A 82 -3.77 7.77 5.44
C VAL A 82 -2.51 8.47 5.94
N LEU A 83 -2.51 8.98 7.18
CA LEU A 83 -1.32 9.58 7.79
C LEU A 83 -0.18 8.56 7.89
N MET A 84 -0.50 7.33 8.31
CA MET A 84 0.47 6.24 8.44
C MET A 84 1.05 5.83 7.07
N LEU A 85 0.22 5.83 6.02
CA LEU A 85 0.69 5.58 4.65
C LEU A 85 1.61 6.69 4.15
N GLY A 86 1.30 7.96 4.48
CA GLY A 86 2.20 9.09 4.21
C GLY A 86 3.53 8.98 4.96
N LEU A 87 3.48 8.60 6.24
CA LEU A 87 4.69 8.35 7.06
C LEU A 87 5.52 7.20 6.48
N PHE A 88 4.89 6.10 6.09
CA PHE A 88 5.54 4.98 5.39
C PHE A 88 6.22 5.45 4.11
N GLY A 89 5.51 6.21 3.26
CA GLY A 89 6.08 6.76 2.03
C GLY A 89 7.29 7.67 2.30
N GLY A 90 7.21 8.53 3.30
CA GLY A 90 8.33 9.38 3.72
C GLY A 90 9.53 8.57 4.24
N LEU A 91 9.28 7.58 5.09
CA LEU A 91 10.33 6.69 5.62
C LEU A 91 10.98 5.86 4.51
N ALA A 92 10.19 5.38 3.54
CA ALA A 92 10.69 4.63 2.39
C ALA A 92 11.55 5.48 1.45
N LEU A 93 11.31 6.80 1.39
CA LEU A 93 12.12 7.73 0.58
C LEU A 93 13.43 8.15 1.26
N ILE A 94 13.41 8.30 2.59
CA ILE A 94 14.54 8.85 3.38
C ILE A 94 15.43 7.73 3.95
N GLY A 95 14.89 6.52 4.16
CA GLY A 95 15.54 5.47 4.94
C GLY A 95 15.46 4.07 4.34
N ASP A 96 15.65 3.07 5.20
CA ASP A 96 15.62 1.65 4.87
C ASP A 96 14.20 1.17 4.57
N PHE A 97 13.98 0.60 3.38
CA PHE A 97 12.68 0.07 2.94
C PHE A 97 12.14 -1.02 3.88
N LEU A 98 13.00 -1.88 4.43
CA LEU A 98 12.58 -2.90 5.39
C LEU A 98 12.13 -2.25 6.69
N PHE A 99 12.86 -1.25 7.19
CA PHE A 99 12.47 -0.53 8.40
C PHE A 99 11.15 0.24 8.21
N ALA A 100 10.97 0.86 7.03
CA ALA A 100 9.71 1.48 6.67
C ALA A 100 8.56 0.45 6.68
N LEU A 101 8.75 -0.74 6.10
CA LEU A 101 7.76 -1.83 6.15
C LEU A 101 7.44 -2.26 7.57
N MET A 102 8.45 -2.43 8.43
CA MET A 102 8.27 -2.81 9.82
C MET A 102 7.38 -1.82 10.58
N ILE A 103 7.70 -0.52 10.48
CA ILE A 103 6.90 0.55 11.10
C ILE A 103 5.52 0.62 10.46
N GLY A 104 5.43 0.55 9.13
CA GLY A 104 4.18 0.63 8.38
C GLY A 104 3.21 -0.46 8.79
N CYS A 105 3.65 -1.73 8.77
CA CYS A 105 2.81 -2.87 9.11
C CYS A 105 2.35 -2.84 10.57
N ALA A 106 3.26 -2.61 11.53
CA ALA A 106 2.91 -2.53 12.94
C ALA A 106 2.01 -1.32 13.26
N GLY A 107 2.35 -0.14 12.75
CA GLY A 107 1.62 1.07 13.07
C GLY A 107 0.25 1.14 12.38
N LEU A 108 0.08 0.54 11.20
CA LEU A 108 -1.24 0.45 10.57
C LEU A 108 -2.18 -0.47 11.36
N ALA A 109 -1.69 -1.61 11.85
CA ALA A 109 -2.47 -2.47 12.75
C ALA A 109 -2.79 -1.78 14.08
N TRP A 110 -1.84 -1.01 14.63
CA TRP A 110 -2.08 -0.18 15.80
C TRP A 110 -3.18 0.87 15.55
N CYS A 111 -3.16 1.54 14.39
CA CYS A 111 -4.17 2.51 13.98
C CYS A 111 -5.58 1.88 13.85
N TRP A 112 -5.66 0.58 13.57
CA TRP A 112 -6.92 -0.17 13.53
C TRP A 112 -7.35 -0.74 14.90
N GLY A 113 -6.63 -0.39 15.97
CA GLY A 113 -7.01 -0.76 17.33
C GLY A 113 -6.41 -2.08 17.82
N GLU A 114 -5.50 -2.71 17.07
CA GLU A 114 -4.78 -3.87 17.58
C GLU A 114 -3.82 -3.45 18.70
N ARG A 115 -3.95 -4.10 19.86
CA ARG A 115 -3.15 -3.79 21.06
C ARG A 115 -2.36 -4.99 21.57
N ARG A 116 -2.53 -6.17 20.96
CA ARG A 116 -1.82 -7.38 21.38
C ARG A 116 -0.35 -7.27 20.95
N PRO A 117 0.61 -7.22 21.89
CA PRO A 117 2.01 -7.00 21.55
C PRO A 117 2.59 -8.12 20.68
N LEU A 118 2.15 -9.36 20.90
CA LEU A 118 2.55 -10.52 20.08
C LEU A 118 2.12 -10.36 18.61
N VAL A 119 0.92 -9.84 18.36
CA VAL A 119 0.41 -9.63 17.00
C VAL A 119 1.15 -8.47 16.33
N LEU A 120 1.39 -7.38 17.07
CA LEU A 120 2.13 -6.22 16.57
C LEU A 120 3.58 -6.56 16.24
N ILE A 121 4.26 -7.38 17.06
CA ILE A 121 5.61 -7.86 16.77
C ILE A 121 5.59 -8.82 15.58
N GLY A 122 4.63 -9.74 15.52
CA GLY A 122 4.49 -10.64 14.37
C GLY A 122 4.31 -9.88 13.05
N LEU A 123 3.42 -8.89 13.04
CA LEU A 123 3.14 -8.09 11.86
C LEU A 123 4.22 -7.05 11.56
N GLY A 124 4.90 -6.54 12.59
CA GLY A 124 5.93 -5.52 12.47
C GLY A 124 7.33 -6.06 12.20
N LEU A 125 7.61 -7.32 12.50
CA LEU A 125 8.95 -7.91 12.36
C LEU A 125 8.91 -9.16 11.49
N VAL A 126 8.09 -10.15 11.87
CA VAL A 126 8.07 -11.46 11.20
C VAL A 126 7.56 -11.33 9.77
N ALA A 127 6.43 -10.64 9.55
CA ALA A 127 5.85 -10.50 8.22
C ALA A 127 6.76 -9.73 7.23
N PRO A 128 7.32 -8.54 7.57
CA PRO A 128 8.23 -7.82 6.69
C PRO A 128 9.49 -8.62 6.33
N VAL A 129 10.11 -9.29 7.31
CA VAL A 129 11.29 -10.13 7.09
C VAL A 129 10.94 -11.32 6.20
N ALA A 130 9.84 -12.02 6.49
CA ALA A 130 9.38 -13.16 5.69
C ALA A 130 9.07 -12.75 4.24
N VAL A 131 8.44 -11.58 4.03
CA VAL A 131 8.19 -11.04 2.68
C VAL A 131 9.51 -10.76 1.96
N VAL A 132 10.48 -10.09 2.61
CA VAL A 132 11.78 -9.83 1.98
C VAL A 132 12.50 -11.13 1.61
N LEU A 133 12.55 -12.11 2.52
CA LEU A 133 13.17 -13.41 2.27
C LEU A 133 12.44 -14.18 1.16
N PHE A 134 11.11 -14.14 1.14
CA PHE A 134 10.32 -14.79 0.10
C PHE A 134 10.57 -14.17 -1.27
N PHE A 135 10.63 -12.84 -1.37
CA PHE A 135 10.91 -12.16 -2.63
C PHE A 135 12.36 -12.33 -3.09
N ASP A 136 13.32 -12.38 -2.16
CA ASP A 136 14.72 -12.70 -2.46
C ASP A 136 14.86 -14.15 -2.95
N ALA A 137 14.28 -15.12 -2.24
CA ALA A 137 14.38 -16.54 -2.59
C ALA A 137 13.58 -16.92 -3.84
N ALA A 138 12.30 -16.53 -3.90
CA ALA A 138 11.38 -16.95 -4.96
C ALA A 138 11.50 -16.10 -6.23
N PHE A 139 11.78 -14.80 -6.10
CA PHE A 139 11.80 -13.88 -7.24
C PHE A 139 13.21 -13.32 -7.54
N GLN A 140 14.22 -13.58 -6.70
CA GLN A 140 15.58 -13.03 -6.84
C GLN A 140 15.57 -11.49 -6.97
N VAL A 141 14.56 -10.85 -6.37
CA VAL A 141 14.38 -9.41 -6.36
C VAL A 141 15.17 -8.86 -5.18
N ARG A 142 16.22 -8.09 -5.49
CA ARG A 142 16.96 -7.38 -4.46
C ARG A 142 16.24 -6.09 -4.09
N PHE A 143 15.94 -5.94 -2.82
CA PHE A 143 15.34 -4.71 -2.29
C PHE A 143 16.37 -3.58 -2.18
N PRO A 144 15.91 -2.32 -2.16
CA PRO A 144 16.79 -1.17 -1.93
C PRO A 144 17.63 -1.36 -0.67
N ARG A 145 18.94 -1.16 -0.80
CA ARG A 145 19.87 -1.29 0.32
C ARG A 145 19.62 -0.20 1.35
N GLY A 146 19.30 -0.61 2.57
CA GLY A 146 19.29 0.23 3.76
C GLY A 146 20.17 -0.37 4.85
N PHE A 147 20.15 0.19 6.06
CA PHE A 147 20.99 -0.28 7.17
C PHE A 147 20.79 -1.78 7.52
N LEU A 148 19.53 -2.24 7.62
CA LEU A 148 19.17 -3.62 7.94
C LEU A 148 19.41 -4.55 6.75
N ILE A 149 19.05 -4.10 5.54
CA ILE A 149 19.27 -4.88 4.32
C ILE A 149 20.78 -5.00 3.98
N ASN A 150 21.60 -4.00 4.33
CA ASN A 150 23.06 -4.08 4.20
C ASN A 150 23.65 -5.15 5.13
N LEU A 151 23.15 -5.29 6.36
CA LEU A 151 23.58 -6.36 7.26
C LEU A 151 23.26 -7.76 6.70
N TYR A 152 22.13 -7.89 5.98
CA TYR A 152 21.75 -9.14 5.33
C TYR A 152 22.55 -9.44 4.05
N TYR A 153 22.86 -8.41 3.24
CA TYR A 153 23.56 -8.60 1.97
C TYR A 153 25.09 -8.68 2.08
N GLY A 154 25.70 -8.19 3.17
CA GLY A 154 27.15 -8.16 3.36
C GLY A 154 27.82 -6.99 2.63
#